data_AF-A0A377S030-F1
#
_entry.id   AF-A0A377S030-F1
#
_cell.length_a   1.000
_cell.length_b   1.000
_cell.length_c   1.000
_cell.angle_alpha   90.00
_cell.angle_beta   90.00
_cell.angle_gamma   90.00
#
_symmetry.space_group_name_H-M   'P 1'
#
loop_
_entity.id
_entity.type
_entity.pdbx_description
1 polymer ?
#
loop_
_entity_poly.entity_id
_entity_poly.type
_entity_poly.pdbx_seq_one_letter_code
_entity_poly.pdbx_strand_id
1 'polypeptide(L)'
;MEGGDYVNPLYHNPNYTENFTPEFRSFIDKHYSHHFEPLEVLGYIYALLYSPNYRKRYEDFLKADYPKILFTNNKDLFRALSLLGIELIGLHVLNKESLNYSFNKLKDANIGESYYKESHDRNPIIKKPSHNEPEQRLYINHSAYFRGVSKEIHDYMIGGYGVLDKYLKSHKNEPCDFDHVSNIIKVIARTIEIQKTLGFLTSDLPHLKGNDSKALMQEILQNPPPPPHLIPIPPLSYRAKPKPSEILTLMPHSSAKKQATTISIAEAEVQPSLYSALPNLALICDRGSKVSPISNVFVTGMLCDLHVNGSGSYAFLLYCLK
;
A
#
# COMPACT_ATOMS: atom_id res chain seq x y z
N MET A 1 16.92 37.63 -3.06
CA MET A 1 16.82 36.73 -1.91
C MET A 1 16.32 35.41 -2.45
N GLU A 2 17.25 34.52 -2.79
CA GLU A 2 16.96 33.20 -3.35
C GLU A 2 16.66 32.24 -2.20
N GLY A 3 15.43 31.75 -2.14
CA GLY A 3 15.05 30.65 -1.26
C GLY A 3 15.46 29.34 -1.94
N GLY A 4 16.59 28.79 -1.54
CA GLY A 4 16.98 27.43 -1.93
C GLY A 4 16.17 26.44 -1.10
N ASP A 5 15.18 25.80 -1.72
CA ASP A 5 14.54 24.60 -1.19
C ASP A 5 15.59 23.47 -1.18
N TYR A 6 16.14 23.20 0.00
CA TYR A 6 16.98 22.02 0.24
C TYR A 6 16.11 20.76 0.22
N VAL A 7 15.97 20.16 -0.96
CA VAL A 7 15.49 18.77 -1.09
C VAL A 7 16.68 17.87 -0.77
N ASN A 8 16.73 17.36 0.46
CA ASN A 8 17.70 16.34 0.83
C ASN A 8 17.25 15.01 0.19
N PRO A 9 17.97 14.44 -0.79
CA PRO A 9 17.56 13.17 -1.40
C PRO A 9 17.60 12.11 -0.31
N LEU A 10 16.41 11.61 0.08
CA LEU A 10 16.25 10.68 1.19
C LEU A 10 17.09 9.40 1.02
N TYR A 11 17.53 9.07 -0.20
CA TYR A 11 18.31 7.86 -0.48
C TYR A 11 19.28 8.03 -1.66
N HIS A 12 20.41 8.74 -1.50
CA HIS A 12 21.54 8.56 -2.41
C HIS A 12 22.49 7.48 -1.88
N ASN A 13 22.21 6.21 -2.19
CA ASN A 13 23.18 5.14 -1.98
C ASN A 13 23.95 4.88 -3.29
N PRO A 14 25.28 5.04 -3.33
CA PRO A 14 26.06 4.91 -4.55
C PRO A 14 25.94 3.53 -5.22
N ASN A 15 25.51 2.51 -4.47
CA ASN A 15 25.39 1.12 -4.93
C ASN A 15 24.00 0.76 -5.49
N TYR A 16 23.04 1.69 -5.52
CA TYR A 16 21.68 1.41 -5.96
C TYR A 16 21.22 2.43 -7.00
N THR A 17 20.37 1.99 -7.92
CA THR A 17 19.62 2.84 -8.84
C THR A 17 18.14 2.54 -8.68
N GLU A 18 17.30 3.50 -9.01
CA GLU A 18 15.87 3.22 -9.15
C GLU A 18 15.60 2.09 -10.16
N ASN A 19 14.49 1.39 -9.96
CA ASN A 19 14.05 0.30 -10.84
C ASN A 19 12.97 0.76 -11.84
N PHE A 20 13.19 1.94 -12.42
CA PHE A 20 12.36 2.47 -13.50
C PHE A 20 13.08 2.31 -14.83
N THR A 21 12.36 1.96 -15.90
CA THR A 21 13.00 2.01 -17.22
C THR A 21 13.42 3.44 -17.54
N PRO A 22 14.53 3.64 -18.28
CA PRO A 22 14.90 4.97 -18.78
C PRO A 22 13.76 5.66 -19.55
N GLU A 23 12.97 4.89 -20.31
CA GLU A 23 11.83 5.42 -21.06
C GLU A 23 10.72 5.92 -20.14
N PHE A 24 10.40 5.18 -19.07
CA PHE A 24 9.38 5.57 -18.10
C PHE A 24 9.83 6.79 -17.30
N ARG A 25 11.09 6.79 -16.85
CA ARG A 25 11.68 7.94 -16.16
C ARG A 25 11.65 9.19 -17.04
N SER A 26 12.08 9.08 -18.30
CA SER A 26 12.01 10.18 -19.27
C SER A 26 10.57 10.65 -19.53
N PHE A 27 9.60 9.73 -19.60
CA PHE A 27 8.18 10.06 -19.72
C PHE A 27 7.71 10.92 -18.54
N ILE A 28 7.97 10.51 -17.29
CA ILE A 28 7.54 11.24 -16.09
C ILE A 28 8.17 12.64 -16.06
N ASP A 29 9.48 12.73 -16.25
CA ASP A 29 10.22 13.98 -16.15
C ASP A 29 9.74 14.98 -17.22
N LYS A 30 9.49 14.50 -18.45
CA LYS A 30 8.95 15.33 -19.54
C LYS A 30 7.49 15.71 -19.30
N HIS A 31 6.67 14.79 -18.79
CA HIS A 31 5.24 15.02 -18.60
C HIS A 31 4.96 16.11 -17.56
N TYR A 32 5.76 16.16 -16.48
CA TYR A 32 5.60 17.16 -15.41
C TYR A 32 6.62 18.30 -15.46
N SER A 33 7.53 18.29 -16.45
CA SER A 33 8.68 19.19 -16.53
C SER A 33 9.44 19.29 -15.20
N HIS A 34 9.60 18.15 -14.52
CA HIS A 34 10.13 18.07 -13.17
C HIS A 34 10.55 16.64 -12.83
N HIS A 35 11.70 16.50 -12.18
CA HIS A 35 12.20 15.23 -11.72
C HIS A 35 11.65 14.93 -10.32
N PHE A 36 10.72 13.99 -10.24
CA PHE A 36 10.17 13.51 -8.97
C PHE A 36 11.01 12.36 -8.41
N GLU A 37 11.14 12.28 -7.09
CA GLU A 37 11.83 11.18 -6.44
C GLU A 37 11.11 9.84 -6.67
N PRO A 38 11.82 8.70 -6.72
CA PRO A 38 11.18 7.39 -6.97
C PRO A 38 10.04 7.07 -6.00
N LEU A 39 10.17 7.49 -4.74
CA LEU A 39 9.13 7.31 -3.73
C LEU A 39 7.87 8.13 -4.02
N GLU A 40 8.00 9.32 -4.62
CA GLU A 40 6.85 10.15 -5.00
C GLU A 40 6.11 9.52 -6.18
N VAL A 41 6.84 9.00 -7.16
CA VAL A 41 6.25 8.27 -8.29
C VAL A 41 5.53 7.01 -7.80
N LEU A 42 6.17 6.23 -6.91
CA LEU A 42 5.56 5.05 -6.30
C LEU A 42 4.34 5.41 -5.44
N GLY A 43 4.40 6.50 -4.67
CA GLY A 43 3.28 7.01 -3.89
C GLY A 43 2.08 7.29 -4.79
N TYR A 44 2.28 8.00 -5.90
CA TYR A 44 1.21 8.29 -6.85
C TYR A 44 0.57 7.00 -7.40
N ILE A 45 1.40 6.05 -7.82
CA ILE A 45 0.95 4.74 -8.32
C ILE A 45 0.12 4.02 -7.24
N TYR A 46 0.62 3.99 -6.00
CA TYR A 46 -0.03 3.31 -4.88
C TYR A 46 -1.37 3.95 -4.51
N ALA A 47 -1.46 5.28 -4.53
CA ALA A 47 -2.70 6.00 -4.31
C ALA A 47 -3.78 5.65 -5.34
N LEU A 48 -3.42 5.57 -6.64
CA LEU A 48 -4.38 5.13 -7.65
C LEU A 48 -4.80 3.67 -7.45
N LEU A 49 -3.87 2.80 -7.09
CA LEU A 49 -4.15 1.40 -6.80
C LEU A 49 -5.01 1.21 -5.54
N TYR A 50 -5.08 2.19 -4.65
CA TYR A 50 -5.99 2.21 -3.50
C TYR A 50 -7.25 3.05 -3.71
N SER A 51 -7.38 3.75 -4.84
CA SER A 51 -8.59 4.50 -5.16
C SER A 51 -9.78 3.55 -5.38
N PRO A 52 -10.93 3.77 -4.71
CA PRO A 52 -12.13 2.97 -4.93
C PRO A 52 -12.69 3.16 -6.35
N ASN A 53 -12.60 4.36 -6.92
CA ASN A 53 -13.07 4.62 -8.28
C ASN A 53 -12.20 3.92 -9.32
N TYR A 54 -10.87 3.93 -9.13
CA TYR A 54 -9.95 3.22 -10.01
C TYR A 54 -10.20 1.71 -9.96
N ARG A 55 -10.26 1.12 -8.76
CA ARG A 55 -10.52 -0.31 -8.57
C ARG A 55 -11.85 -0.75 -9.18
N LYS A 56 -12.92 0.03 -8.98
CA LYS A 56 -14.24 -0.25 -9.55
C LYS A 56 -14.24 -0.12 -11.07
N ARG A 57 -13.63 0.94 -11.61
CA ARG A 57 -13.62 1.21 -13.05
C ARG A 57 -12.82 0.16 -13.84
N TYR A 58 -11.71 -0.30 -13.28
CA TYR A 58 -10.78 -1.22 -13.95
C TYR A 58 -10.85 -2.64 -13.40
N GLU A 59 -11.90 -3.00 -12.67
CA GLU A 59 -12.01 -4.28 -11.95
C GLU A 59 -11.73 -5.49 -12.84
N ASP A 60 -12.40 -5.61 -13.99
CA ASP A 60 -12.23 -6.73 -14.92
C ASP A 60 -10.80 -6.82 -15.45
N PHE A 61 -10.17 -5.67 -15.70
CA PHE A 61 -8.80 -5.60 -16.16
C PHE A 61 -7.80 -5.98 -15.07
N LEU A 62 -8.03 -5.52 -13.83
CA LEU A 62 -7.20 -5.82 -12.66
C LEU A 62 -7.28 -7.31 -12.24
N LYS A 63 -8.38 -8.00 -12.57
CA LYS A 63 -8.52 -9.46 -12.40
C LYS A 63 -7.72 -10.24 -13.44
N ALA A 64 -7.54 -9.69 -14.64
CA ALA A 64 -6.97 -10.40 -15.78
C ALA A 64 -5.49 -10.10 -16.03
N ASP A 65 -5.03 -8.86 -15.75
CA ASP A 65 -3.71 -8.37 -16.16
C ASP A 65 -3.14 -7.35 -15.15
N TYR A 66 -1.90 -6.91 -15.37
CA TYR A 66 -1.23 -5.91 -14.54
C TYR A 66 -1.94 -4.54 -14.59
N PRO A 67 -1.98 -3.79 -13.48
CA PRO A 67 -2.58 -2.46 -13.47
C PRO A 67 -1.97 -1.52 -14.51
N LYS A 68 -2.83 -0.77 -15.20
CA LYS A 68 -2.42 0.32 -16.10
C LYS A 68 -2.61 1.65 -15.40
N ILE A 69 -1.53 2.38 -15.16
CA ILE A 69 -1.56 3.62 -14.38
C ILE A 69 -1.88 4.80 -15.30
N LEU A 70 -2.86 5.60 -14.89
CA LEU A 70 -3.19 6.88 -15.54
C LEU A 70 -2.35 7.98 -14.89
N PHE A 71 -1.74 8.83 -15.70
CA PHE A 71 -1.01 10.00 -15.21
C PHE A 71 -1.82 11.25 -15.50
N THR A 72 -2.12 12.01 -14.45
CA THR A 72 -2.83 13.29 -14.55
C THR A 72 -1.96 14.34 -15.24
N ASN A 73 -2.59 15.28 -15.96
CA ASN A 73 -1.89 16.48 -16.45
C ASN A 73 -1.80 17.58 -15.36
N ASN A 74 -2.48 17.40 -14.23
CA ASN A 74 -2.46 18.34 -13.12
C ASN A 74 -1.36 17.96 -12.12
N LYS A 75 -0.25 18.70 -12.13
CA LYS A 75 0.91 18.44 -11.28
C LYS A 75 0.58 18.51 -9.78
N ASP A 76 -0.34 19.38 -9.36
CA ASP A 76 -0.76 19.46 -7.96
C ASP A 76 -1.58 18.25 -7.55
N LEU A 77 -2.42 17.71 -8.46
CA LEU A 77 -3.15 16.48 -8.21
C LEU A 77 -2.19 15.29 -8.12
N PHE A 78 -1.17 15.23 -8.98
CA PHE A 78 -0.12 14.22 -8.90
C PHE A 78 0.55 14.25 -7.51
N ARG A 79 0.96 15.43 -7.05
CA ARG A 79 1.59 15.61 -5.74
C ARG A 79 0.66 15.22 -4.58
N ALA A 80 -0.60 15.66 -4.62
CA ALA A 80 -1.57 15.33 -3.56
C ALA A 80 -1.83 13.81 -3.49
N LEU A 81 -2.00 13.15 -4.63
CA LEU A 81 -2.13 11.69 -4.69
C LEU A 81 -0.85 10.99 -4.23
N SER A 82 0.32 11.49 -4.64
CA SER A 82 1.62 10.99 -4.19
C SER A 82 1.75 10.99 -2.67
N LEU A 83 1.44 12.12 -2.02
CA LEU A 83 1.51 12.25 -0.56
C LEU A 83 0.58 11.25 0.14
N LEU A 84 -0.67 11.11 -0.30
CA LEU A 84 -1.60 10.12 0.26
C LEU A 84 -1.10 8.67 0.06
N GLY A 85 -0.47 8.39 -1.07
CA GLY A 85 0.13 7.09 -1.35
C GLY A 85 1.36 6.81 -0.48
N ILE A 86 2.19 7.81 -0.21
CA ILE A 86 3.33 7.69 0.72
C ILE A 86 2.83 7.41 2.14
N GLU A 87 1.76 8.08 2.59
CA GLU A 87 1.12 7.80 3.88
C GLU A 87 0.63 6.34 3.94
N LEU A 88 -0.07 5.87 2.90
CA LEU A 88 -0.49 4.47 2.78
C LEU A 88 0.68 3.48 2.80
N ILE A 89 1.78 3.79 2.10
CA ILE A 89 2.99 2.95 2.11
C ILE A 89 3.52 2.86 3.54
N GLY A 90 3.74 3.99 4.20
CA GLY A 90 4.24 4.05 5.57
C GLY A 90 3.38 3.27 6.57
N LEU A 91 2.05 3.39 6.45
CA LEU A 91 1.08 2.62 7.23
C LEU A 91 1.21 1.11 6.98
N HIS A 92 1.22 0.68 5.72
CA HIS A 92 1.22 -0.75 5.37
C HIS A 92 2.55 -1.45 5.64
N VAL A 93 3.65 -0.71 5.77
CA VAL A 93 4.94 -1.25 6.23
C VAL A 93 5.16 -1.11 7.74
N LEU A 94 4.14 -0.65 8.48
CA LEU A 94 4.19 -0.39 9.93
C LEU A 94 5.38 0.51 10.34
N ASN A 95 5.73 1.49 9.50
CA ASN A 95 6.79 2.43 9.82
C ASN A 95 6.39 3.29 11.02
N LYS A 96 7.19 3.29 12.09
CA LYS A 96 6.87 3.95 13.35
C LYS A 96 6.54 5.45 13.22
N GLU A 97 7.26 6.19 12.39
CA GLU A 97 7.02 7.62 12.21
C GLU A 97 5.74 7.88 11.42
N SER A 98 5.52 7.09 10.36
CA SER A 98 4.27 7.13 9.60
C SER A 98 3.07 6.75 10.47
N LEU A 99 3.20 5.73 11.34
CA LEU A 99 2.16 5.36 12.30
C LEU A 99 1.86 6.51 13.26
N ASN A 100 2.88 7.11 13.88
CA ASN A 100 2.71 8.24 14.81
C ASN A 100 2.00 9.42 14.13
N TYR A 101 2.45 9.80 12.93
CA TYR A 101 1.83 10.87 12.17
C TYR A 101 0.37 10.57 11.82
N SER A 102 0.11 9.36 11.31
CA SER A 102 -1.19 9.01 10.73
C SER A 102 -2.23 8.71 11.81
N PHE A 103 -1.82 8.13 12.95
CA PHE A 103 -2.73 7.86 14.05
C PHE A 103 -3.22 9.13 14.74
N ASN A 104 -2.41 10.19 14.77
CA ASN A 104 -2.84 11.51 15.24
C ASN A 104 -3.93 12.15 14.34
N LYS A 105 -4.14 11.62 13.13
CA LYS A 105 -5.18 12.07 12.18
C LYS A 105 -6.46 11.23 12.20
N LEU A 106 -6.49 10.13 12.97
CA LEU A 106 -7.69 9.31 13.07
C LEU A 106 -8.85 10.14 13.65
N LYS A 107 -10.04 10.00 13.07
CA LYS A 107 -11.22 10.73 13.53
C LYS A 107 -11.72 10.28 14.90
N ASP A 108 -11.53 9.01 15.24
CA ASP A 108 -11.85 8.45 16.56
C ASP A 108 -10.57 7.98 17.24
N ALA A 109 -10.20 8.66 18.32
CA ALA A 109 -9.00 8.38 19.11
C ALA A 109 -9.04 7.01 19.81
N ASN A 110 -10.23 6.44 20.02
CA ASN A 110 -10.39 5.19 20.77
C ASN A 110 -10.37 3.94 19.87
N ILE A 111 -10.16 4.11 18.55
CA ILE A 111 -10.11 2.98 17.62
C ILE A 111 -9.00 2.01 18.02
N GLY A 112 -9.36 0.74 18.17
CA GLY A 112 -8.41 -0.34 18.45
C GLY A 112 -7.88 -0.36 19.88
N GLU A 113 -8.43 0.43 20.81
CA GLU A 113 -8.10 0.28 22.23
C GLU A 113 -8.60 -1.06 22.76
N SER A 114 -7.76 -1.75 23.55
CA SER A 114 -8.06 -3.07 24.12
C SER A 114 -8.59 -2.98 25.54
N TYR A 115 -9.52 -3.86 25.87
CA TYR A 115 -10.20 -3.90 27.16
C TYR A 115 -10.47 -5.34 27.59
N TYR A 116 -10.57 -5.54 28.91
CA TYR A 116 -11.19 -6.72 29.50
C TYR A 116 -12.59 -6.34 29.99
N LYS A 117 -13.59 -7.20 29.77
CA LYS A 117 -14.96 -7.01 30.28
C LYS A 117 -14.98 -6.91 31.80
N GLU A 118 -14.21 -7.78 32.45
CA GLU A 118 -14.18 -7.89 33.91
C GLU A 118 -12.74 -7.87 34.42
N SER A 119 -12.51 -7.23 35.57
CA SER A 119 -11.17 -7.03 36.12
C SER A 119 -10.50 -8.32 36.60
N HIS A 120 -11.29 -9.32 36.98
CA HIS A 120 -10.84 -10.59 37.55
C HIS A 120 -10.74 -11.74 36.54
N ASP A 121 -11.27 -11.57 35.31
CA ASP A 121 -11.19 -12.54 34.22
C ASP A 121 -10.32 -12.03 33.07
N ARG A 122 -9.04 -11.80 33.39
CA ARG A 122 -8.04 -11.32 32.42
C ARG A 122 -7.42 -12.49 31.67
N ASN A 123 -8.04 -12.85 30.56
CA ASN A 123 -7.54 -13.90 29.68
C ASN A 123 -7.05 -13.31 28.34
N PRO A 124 -5.72 -13.25 28.10
CA PRO A 124 -5.18 -12.72 26.85
C PRO A 124 -5.23 -13.73 25.69
N ILE A 125 -5.66 -14.97 25.91
CA ILE A 125 -5.54 -16.04 24.92
C ILE A 125 -6.62 -15.94 23.84
N ILE A 126 -6.22 -15.94 22.57
CA ILE A 126 -7.13 -15.95 21.42
C ILE A 126 -7.80 -17.33 21.31
N LYS A 127 -9.13 -17.46 21.44
CA LYS A 127 -9.78 -18.79 21.37
C LYS A 127 -11.07 -18.85 20.54
N LYS A 128 -11.84 -17.77 20.43
CA LYS A 128 -13.06 -17.70 19.61
C LYS A 128 -13.31 -16.24 19.23
N PRO A 129 -12.59 -15.70 18.23
CA PRO A 129 -12.81 -14.33 17.79
C PRO A 129 -14.26 -14.12 17.32
N SER A 130 -14.84 -12.97 17.65
CA SER A 130 -16.18 -12.58 17.20
C SER A 130 -16.32 -11.07 17.15
N HIS A 131 -17.06 -10.56 16.17
CA HIS A 131 -17.37 -9.13 16.07
C HIS A 131 -18.79 -8.85 16.54
N ASN A 132 -18.94 -7.87 17.43
CA ASN A 132 -20.21 -7.28 17.81
C ASN A 132 -20.33 -5.95 17.07
N GLU A 133 -21.06 -5.97 15.96
CA GLU A 133 -21.27 -4.80 15.11
C GLU A 133 -22.02 -3.66 15.82
N PRO A 134 -23.14 -3.87 16.54
CA PRO A 134 -23.81 -2.77 17.25
C PRO A 134 -22.91 -2.01 18.23
N GLU A 135 -22.02 -2.70 18.93
CA GLU A 135 -21.09 -2.10 19.89
C GLU A 135 -19.73 -1.70 19.28
N GLN A 136 -19.49 -2.05 18.01
CA GLN A 136 -18.20 -1.91 17.32
C GLN A 136 -17.04 -2.53 18.11
N ARG A 137 -17.24 -3.77 18.58
CA ARG A 137 -16.25 -4.51 19.39
C ARG A 137 -15.76 -5.77 18.69
N LEU A 138 -14.45 -5.93 18.60
CA LEU A 138 -13.81 -7.16 18.16
C LEU A 138 -13.31 -7.95 19.36
N TYR A 139 -13.99 -9.04 19.68
CA TYR A 139 -13.60 -9.96 20.72
C TYR A 139 -12.53 -10.92 20.21
N ILE A 140 -11.52 -11.20 21.03
CA ILE A 140 -10.57 -12.31 20.78
C ILE A 140 -10.99 -13.60 21.52
N ASN A 141 -11.77 -13.42 22.59
CA ASN A 141 -12.40 -14.45 23.41
C ASN A 141 -13.59 -13.83 24.17
N HIS A 142 -14.14 -14.52 25.17
CA HIS A 142 -15.31 -14.03 25.90
C HIS A 142 -15.03 -12.83 26.83
N SER A 143 -13.77 -12.60 27.22
CA SER A 143 -13.39 -11.61 28.23
C SER A 143 -12.59 -10.41 27.68
N ALA A 144 -11.84 -10.55 26.58
CA ALA A 144 -11.02 -9.49 26.00
C ALA A 144 -11.51 -9.03 24.62
N TYR A 145 -11.48 -7.71 24.36
CA TYR A 145 -11.90 -7.12 23.10
C TYR A 145 -11.18 -5.81 22.75
N PHE A 146 -11.29 -5.41 21.48
CA PHE A 146 -10.93 -4.10 20.97
C PHE A 146 -12.19 -3.28 20.68
N ARG A 147 -12.24 -1.99 21.05
CA ARG A 147 -13.36 -1.09 20.71
C ARG A 147 -13.11 -0.31 19.42
N GLY A 148 -14.15 0.33 18.90
CA GLY A 148 -14.06 1.21 17.73
C GLY A 148 -13.80 0.43 16.44
N VAL A 149 -14.04 -0.89 16.43
CA VAL A 149 -13.85 -1.73 15.26
C VAL A 149 -15.16 -1.74 14.49
N SER A 150 -15.26 -0.84 13.50
CA SER A 150 -16.42 -0.78 12.60
C SER A 150 -16.61 -2.08 11.81
N LYS A 151 -17.80 -2.35 11.26
CA LYS A 151 -17.97 -3.43 10.25
C LYS A 151 -17.01 -3.26 9.06
N GLU A 152 -16.80 -2.03 8.61
CA GLU A 152 -15.87 -1.70 7.51
C GLU A 152 -14.41 -2.05 7.87
N ILE A 153 -14.00 -1.87 9.12
CA ILE A 153 -12.67 -2.25 9.62
C ILE A 153 -12.58 -3.77 9.79
N HIS A 154 -13.59 -4.40 10.39
CA HIS A 154 -13.62 -5.85 10.62
C HIS A 154 -13.55 -6.64 9.31
N ASP A 155 -14.34 -6.23 8.32
CA ASP A 155 -14.47 -6.91 7.02
C ASP A 155 -13.42 -6.45 6.01
N TYR A 156 -12.43 -5.63 6.43
CA TYR A 156 -11.44 -5.10 5.51
C TYR A 156 -10.58 -6.21 4.91
N MET A 157 -10.50 -6.23 3.58
CA MET A 157 -9.84 -7.30 2.82
C MET A 157 -8.61 -6.81 2.06
N ILE A 158 -7.56 -7.63 2.10
CA ILE A 158 -6.40 -7.56 1.20
C ILE A 158 -6.27 -8.91 0.53
N GLY A 159 -6.16 -8.90 -0.80
CA GLY A 159 -6.24 -10.09 -1.63
C GLY A 159 -7.59 -10.79 -1.45
N GLY A 160 -7.55 -12.06 -1.07
CA GLY A 160 -8.71 -12.88 -0.73
C GLY A 160 -9.02 -12.99 0.76
N TYR A 161 -8.33 -12.24 1.62
CA TYR A 161 -8.34 -12.46 3.07
C TYR A 161 -8.83 -11.23 3.84
N GLY A 162 -9.76 -11.45 4.78
CA GLY A 162 -10.08 -10.47 5.82
C GLY A 162 -8.90 -10.33 6.77
N VAL A 163 -8.32 -9.14 6.89
CA VAL A 163 -7.03 -8.92 7.55
C VAL A 163 -7.07 -9.36 9.02
N LEU A 164 -8.07 -8.87 9.77
CA LEU A 164 -8.22 -9.18 11.19
C LEU A 164 -8.65 -10.63 11.43
N ASP A 165 -9.58 -11.14 10.62
CA ASP A 165 -10.04 -12.53 10.70
C ASP A 165 -8.89 -13.52 10.48
N LYS A 166 -8.08 -13.28 9.44
CA LYS A 166 -6.92 -14.10 9.12
C LYS A 166 -5.90 -14.09 10.26
N TYR A 167 -5.52 -12.90 10.74
CA TYR A 167 -4.55 -12.76 11.82
C TYR A 167 -4.98 -13.51 13.09
N LEU A 168 -6.21 -13.26 13.57
CA LEU A 168 -6.69 -13.88 14.81
C LEU A 168 -6.87 -15.40 14.68
N LYS A 169 -7.21 -15.92 13.50
CA LYS A 169 -7.27 -17.37 13.26
C LYS A 169 -5.89 -18.02 13.22
N SER A 170 -4.89 -17.35 12.64
CA SER A 170 -3.51 -17.86 12.59
C SER A 170 -2.87 -17.97 13.98
N HIS A 171 -3.23 -17.07 14.90
CA HIS A 171 -2.67 -17.03 16.28
C HIS A 171 -3.61 -17.68 17.31
N LYS A 172 -4.43 -18.65 16.89
CA LYS A 172 -5.39 -19.30 17.78
C LYS A 172 -4.67 -20.10 18.87
N ASN A 173 -5.12 -19.92 20.10
CA ASN A 173 -4.56 -20.45 21.36
C ASN A 173 -3.26 -19.78 21.82
N GLU A 174 -2.85 -18.70 21.18
CA GLU A 174 -1.70 -17.89 21.60
C GLU A 174 -2.17 -16.68 22.40
N PRO A 175 -1.31 -16.12 23.29
CA PRO A 175 -1.55 -14.81 23.87
C PRO A 175 -1.63 -13.73 22.79
N CYS A 176 -2.63 -12.87 22.87
CA CYS A 176 -2.78 -11.74 21.95
C CYS A 176 -1.73 -10.67 22.23
N ASP A 177 -0.99 -10.27 21.20
CA ASP A 177 -0.25 -9.01 21.20
C ASP A 177 -1.24 -7.86 20.96
N PHE A 178 -1.73 -7.28 22.06
CA PHE A 178 -2.74 -6.23 22.00
C PHE A 178 -2.25 -4.96 21.30
N ASP A 179 -0.97 -4.60 21.46
CA ASP A 179 -0.40 -3.41 20.81
C ASP A 179 -0.31 -3.62 19.30
N HIS A 180 0.16 -4.80 18.88
CA HIS A 180 0.24 -5.14 17.46
C HIS A 180 -1.14 -5.17 16.78
N VAL A 181 -2.13 -5.85 17.40
CA VAL A 181 -3.49 -5.89 16.84
C VAL A 181 -4.15 -4.50 16.85
N SER A 182 -3.92 -3.69 17.89
CA SER A 182 -4.38 -2.29 17.93
C SER A 182 -3.82 -1.50 16.74
N ASN A 183 -2.52 -1.67 16.46
CA ASN A 183 -1.87 -1.02 15.32
C ASN A 183 -2.48 -1.48 13.98
N ILE A 184 -2.75 -2.77 13.79
CA ILE A 184 -3.43 -3.27 12.59
C ILE A 184 -4.81 -2.62 12.43
N ILE A 185 -5.61 -2.58 13.50
CA ILE A 185 -6.95 -1.96 13.49
C ILE A 185 -6.86 -0.48 13.08
N LYS A 186 -5.93 0.27 13.68
CA LYS A 186 -5.71 1.69 13.39
C LYS A 186 -5.20 1.92 11.97
N VAL A 187 -4.31 1.07 11.47
CA VAL A 187 -3.83 1.09 10.07
C VAL A 187 -5.00 0.90 9.11
N ILE A 188 -5.84 -0.12 9.34
CA ILE A 188 -7.03 -0.37 8.51
C ILE A 188 -7.96 0.84 8.52
N ALA A 189 -8.27 1.38 9.71
CA ALA A 189 -9.12 2.54 9.86
C ALA A 189 -8.60 3.75 9.08
N ARG A 190 -7.31 4.04 9.20
CA ARG A 190 -6.69 5.16 8.49
C ARG A 190 -6.63 4.93 6.99
N THR A 191 -6.35 3.71 6.55
CA THR A 191 -6.37 3.33 5.14
C THR A 191 -7.76 3.57 4.54
N ILE A 192 -8.83 3.18 5.22
CA ILE A 192 -10.22 3.44 4.81
C ILE A 192 -10.48 4.95 4.67
N GLU A 193 -10.04 5.77 5.63
CA GLU A 193 -10.17 7.22 5.55
C GLU A 193 -9.44 7.80 4.33
N ILE A 194 -8.21 7.36 4.07
CA ILE A 194 -7.45 7.78 2.89
C ILE A 194 -8.16 7.32 1.61
N GLN A 195 -8.70 6.10 1.55
CA GLN A 195 -9.47 5.61 0.41
C GLN A 195 -10.70 6.46 0.12
N LYS A 196 -11.39 6.95 1.15
CA LYS A 196 -12.51 7.90 1.01
C LYS A 196 -12.03 9.22 0.40
N THR A 197 -10.91 9.78 0.89
CA THR A 197 -10.27 10.97 0.31
C THR A 197 -9.87 10.76 -1.16
N LEU A 198 -9.25 9.61 -1.48
CA LEU A 198 -8.91 9.23 -2.85
C LEU A 198 -10.16 9.11 -3.73
N GLY A 199 -11.28 8.62 -3.18
CA GLY A 199 -12.57 8.57 -3.87
C GLY A 199 -13.06 9.94 -4.33
N PHE A 200 -12.81 11.00 -3.56
CA PHE A 200 -13.13 12.37 -4.02
C PHE A 200 -12.15 12.84 -5.10
N LEU A 201 -10.83 12.70 -4.86
CA LEU A 201 -9.77 13.17 -5.76
C LEU A 201 -9.75 12.47 -7.13
N THR A 202 -10.31 11.27 -7.21
CA THR A 202 -10.33 10.43 -8.42
C THR A 202 -11.74 10.23 -8.98
N SER A 203 -12.70 11.06 -8.55
CA SER A 203 -14.11 10.96 -8.96
C SER A 203 -14.34 11.21 -10.45
N ASP A 204 -13.48 11.99 -11.10
CA ASP A 204 -13.57 12.35 -12.51
C ASP A 204 -12.79 11.39 -13.44
N LEU A 205 -12.45 10.19 -12.96
CA LEU A 205 -11.84 9.15 -13.79
C LEU A 205 -12.71 8.84 -15.03
N PRO A 206 -12.11 8.69 -16.23
CA PRO A 206 -10.68 8.53 -16.48
C PRO A 206 -9.93 9.86 -16.73
N HIS A 207 -10.58 11.02 -16.62
CA HIS A 207 -9.98 12.30 -16.98
C HIS A 207 -8.95 12.78 -15.97
N LEU A 208 -9.16 12.50 -14.69
CA LEU A 208 -8.23 12.76 -13.60
C LEU A 208 -7.68 14.21 -13.62
N LYS A 209 -8.57 15.19 -13.77
CA LYS A 209 -8.25 16.63 -13.83
C LYS A 209 -8.18 17.24 -12.43
N GLY A 210 -8.96 16.74 -11.47
CA GLY A 210 -9.00 17.24 -10.09
C GLY A 210 -9.70 18.58 -9.93
N ASN A 211 -10.50 19.01 -10.93
CA ASN A 211 -11.13 20.33 -10.95
C ASN A 211 -12.08 20.56 -9.77
N ASP A 212 -12.77 19.51 -9.33
CA ASP A 212 -13.78 19.56 -8.28
C ASP A 212 -13.19 19.35 -6.87
N SER A 213 -11.86 19.18 -6.76
CA SER A 213 -11.18 18.87 -5.49
C SER A 213 -10.06 19.85 -5.13
N LYS A 214 -10.06 21.06 -5.69
CA LYS A 214 -8.99 22.06 -5.48
C LYS A 214 -8.71 22.36 -4.01
N ALA A 215 -9.75 22.58 -3.20
CA ALA A 215 -9.58 22.90 -1.77
C ALA A 215 -8.92 21.74 -1.01
N LEU A 216 -9.41 20.52 -1.24
CA LEU A 216 -8.87 19.30 -0.64
C LEU A 216 -7.41 19.04 -1.06
N MET A 217 -7.09 19.25 -2.34
CA MET A 217 -5.71 19.17 -2.82
C MET A 217 -4.81 20.16 -2.09
N GLN A 218 -5.24 21.42 -1.92
CA GLN A 218 -4.45 22.43 -1.23
C GLN A 218 -4.23 22.07 0.26
N GLU A 219 -5.25 21.54 0.94
CA GLU A 219 -5.13 21.08 2.32
C GLU A 219 -4.06 19.97 2.48
N ILE A 220 -4.05 18.99 1.57
CA ILE A 220 -3.08 17.90 1.55
C ILE A 220 -1.67 18.43 1.31
N LEU A 221 -1.51 19.34 0.33
CA LEU A 221 -0.21 19.90 -0.04
C LEU A 221 0.40 20.77 1.07
N GLN A 222 -0.43 21.41 1.91
CA GLN A 222 0.01 22.22 3.05
C GLN A 222 0.48 21.36 4.24
N ASN A 223 0.06 20.10 4.32
CA ASN A 223 0.33 19.22 5.46
C ASN A 223 0.87 17.86 4.98
N PRO A 224 2.07 17.81 4.35
CA PRO A 224 2.61 16.56 3.83
C PRO A 224 2.92 15.55 4.95
N PRO A 225 2.71 14.24 4.72
CA PRO A 225 3.21 13.20 5.63
C PRO A 225 4.74 13.19 5.67
N PRO A 226 5.34 12.78 6.81
CA PRO A 226 6.76 12.54 6.87
C PRO A 226 7.11 11.38 5.93
N PRO A 227 8.24 11.46 5.21
CA PRO A 227 8.70 10.36 4.39
C PRO A 227 9.00 9.15 5.29
N PRO A 228 8.54 7.93 4.96
CA PRO A 228 8.81 6.76 5.76
C PRO A 228 10.31 6.44 5.76
N HIS A 229 10.92 6.38 6.94
CA HIS A 229 12.26 5.80 7.10
C HIS A 229 12.22 4.28 6.91
N LEU A 230 12.62 3.81 5.73
CA LEU A 230 12.67 2.38 5.42
C LEU A 230 13.86 1.72 6.13
N ILE A 231 13.59 0.87 7.13
CA ILE A 231 14.59 0.10 7.88
C ILE A 231 14.92 -1.18 7.09
N PRO A 232 16.20 -1.58 7.00
CA PRO A 232 16.64 -2.59 6.06
C PRO A 232 16.55 -4.08 6.50
N ILE A 233 16.40 -5.00 5.52
CA ILE A 233 16.04 -6.43 5.74
C ILE A 233 16.81 -7.39 4.82
N PRO A 234 17.23 -8.56 5.33
CA PRO A 234 18.00 -9.54 4.57
C PRO A 234 17.22 -10.28 3.46
N PRO A 235 17.91 -10.76 2.41
CA PRO A 235 17.32 -11.26 1.16
C PRO A 235 16.67 -12.65 1.23
N LEU A 236 16.77 -13.40 2.33
CA LEU A 236 16.35 -14.81 2.36
C LEU A 236 14.82 -15.04 2.49
N SER A 237 13.97 -14.03 2.26
CA SER A 237 12.53 -14.08 2.63
C SER A 237 11.50 -14.04 1.50
N TYR A 238 11.90 -13.97 0.23
CA TYR A 238 10.94 -13.93 -0.89
C TYR A 238 10.57 -15.33 -1.41
N ARG A 239 9.27 -15.66 -1.36
CA ARG A 239 8.67 -16.84 -2.05
C ARG A 239 8.02 -16.47 -3.38
N ALA A 240 7.85 -15.17 -3.66
CA ALA A 240 7.35 -14.68 -4.94
C ALA A 240 8.44 -14.81 -6.01
N LYS A 241 8.09 -15.32 -7.19
CA LYS A 241 9.03 -15.37 -8.31
C LYS A 241 9.31 -13.93 -8.76
N PRO A 242 10.58 -13.47 -8.78
CA PRO A 242 10.90 -12.23 -9.48
C PRO A 242 10.43 -12.37 -10.93
N LYS A 243 9.80 -11.31 -11.46
CA LYS A 243 9.39 -11.32 -12.87
C LYS A 243 10.66 -11.42 -13.73
N PRO A 244 10.69 -12.25 -14.78
CA PRO A 244 11.90 -12.47 -15.59
C PRO A 244 12.42 -11.19 -16.27
N SER A 245 11.58 -10.15 -16.38
CA SER A 245 12.03 -8.76 -16.52
C SER A 245 11.95 -8.10 -15.14
N GLU A 246 13.09 -7.88 -14.49
CA GLU A 246 13.19 -7.21 -13.17
C GLU A 246 12.62 -5.78 -13.17
N ILE A 247 12.24 -5.28 -14.34
CA ILE A 247 11.82 -3.91 -14.58
C ILE A 247 10.29 -3.75 -14.48
N LEU A 248 9.86 -2.74 -13.72
CA LEU A 248 8.46 -2.31 -13.63
C LEU A 248 8.01 -1.65 -14.95
N THR A 249 7.41 -2.42 -15.86
CA THR A 249 6.80 -1.87 -17.09
C THR A 249 5.40 -1.32 -16.80
N LEU A 250 5.31 -0.01 -16.57
CA LEU A 250 4.03 0.72 -16.53
C LEU A 250 3.76 1.36 -17.89
N MET A 251 2.78 0.85 -18.62
CA MET A 251 2.35 1.47 -19.87
C MET A 251 1.34 2.58 -19.58
N PRO A 252 1.59 3.84 -19.98
CA PRO A 252 0.58 4.89 -19.91
C PRO A 252 -0.59 4.54 -20.82
N HIS A 253 -1.82 4.71 -20.32
CA HIS A 253 -3.02 4.44 -21.12
C HIS A 253 -3.23 5.56 -22.15
N SER A 254 -2.78 5.37 -23.39
CA SER A 254 -3.20 6.21 -24.52
C SER A 254 -4.55 5.70 -25.05
N SER A 255 -5.45 6.59 -25.47
CA SER A 255 -6.77 6.22 -26.03
C SER A 255 -6.68 5.62 -27.44
N ALA A 256 -5.48 5.44 -28.00
CA ALA A 256 -5.30 4.81 -29.30
C ALA A 256 -5.04 3.31 -29.15
N LYS A 257 -5.94 2.48 -29.71
CA LYS A 257 -5.70 1.05 -29.97
C LYS A 257 -4.36 0.91 -30.72
N LYS A 258 -3.32 0.43 -30.04
CA LYS A 258 -2.16 -0.20 -30.69
C LYS A 258 -2.02 -1.60 -30.14
N GLN A 259 -2.13 -2.57 -31.05
CA GLN A 259 -1.90 -3.99 -30.81
C GLN A 259 -0.49 -4.20 -30.25
N ALA A 260 -0.37 -5.08 -29.26
CA ALA A 260 0.91 -5.50 -28.74
C ALA A 260 1.57 -6.46 -29.74
N THR A 261 2.75 -6.11 -30.22
CA THR A 261 3.61 -7.00 -31.00
C THR A 261 4.30 -7.96 -30.03
N THR A 262 4.05 -9.25 -30.18
CA THR A 262 4.70 -10.33 -29.43
C THR A 262 6.13 -10.51 -29.93
N ILE A 263 7.13 -10.43 -29.04
CA ILE A 263 8.47 -10.95 -29.30
C ILE A 263 8.79 -11.93 -28.17
N SER A 264 8.87 -13.21 -28.53
CA SER A 264 9.30 -14.32 -27.67
C SER A 264 10.83 -14.39 -27.66
N ILE A 265 11.44 -14.37 -26.49
CA ILE A 265 12.84 -14.79 -26.30
C ILE A 265 12.89 -15.78 -25.15
N ALA A 266 13.64 -16.85 -25.36
CA ALA A 266 13.67 -18.09 -24.60
C ALA A 266 14.21 -17.94 -23.17
N GLU A 267 13.72 -18.83 -22.29
CA GLU A 267 14.12 -19.00 -20.90
C GLU A 267 15.59 -19.46 -20.81
N ALA A 268 16.40 -18.74 -20.02
CA ALA A 268 17.68 -19.22 -19.53
C ALA A 268 17.57 -19.50 -18.03
N GLU A 269 18.02 -20.67 -17.61
CA GLU A 269 18.04 -21.14 -16.22
C GLU A 269 18.80 -20.16 -15.32
N VAL A 270 18.16 -19.69 -14.24
CA VAL A 270 18.78 -18.81 -13.24
C VAL A 270 19.13 -19.62 -12.00
N GLN A 271 20.43 -19.82 -11.81
CA GLN A 271 21.04 -20.26 -10.55
C GLN A 271 20.83 -19.18 -9.46
N PRO A 272 20.49 -19.56 -8.20
CA PRO A 272 20.21 -18.60 -7.15
C PRO A 272 21.51 -18.04 -6.57
N SER A 273 21.79 -16.75 -6.77
CA SER A 273 22.94 -16.09 -6.13
C SER A 273 22.56 -15.59 -4.74
N LEU A 274 23.41 -15.95 -3.76
CA LEU A 274 23.33 -15.54 -2.36
C LEU A 274 24.02 -14.17 -2.21
N TYR A 275 23.27 -13.07 -2.18
CA TYR A 275 23.84 -11.76 -1.84
C TYR A 275 22.95 -10.90 -0.94
N SER A 276 23.58 -10.40 0.11
CA SER A 276 23.14 -9.48 1.17
C SER A 276 22.45 -8.20 0.67
N ALA A 277 21.31 -7.83 1.24
CA ALA A 277 20.55 -6.64 0.86
C ALA A 277 19.90 -5.95 2.09
N LEU A 278 19.66 -4.65 1.95
CA LEU A 278 19.01 -3.69 2.87
C LEU A 278 18.05 -2.79 2.02
N PRO A 279 17.07 -2.07 2.60
CA PRO A 279 15.61 -2.22 2.34
C PRO A 279 15.13 -1.94 0.91
N ASN A 280 14.07 -2.64 0.49
CA ASN A 280 13.40 -2.34 -0.77
C ASN A 280 11.88 -2.49 -0.65
N LEU A 281 11.13 -1.48 -1.10
CA LEU A 281 9.67 -1.58 -1.18
C LEU A 281 9.33 -2.49 -2.36
N ALA A 282 8.57 -3.54 -2.09
CA ALA A 282 8.04 -4.41 -3.14
C ALA A 282 6.54 -4.14 -3.33
N LEU A 283 6.13 -3.74 -4.54
CA LEU A 283 4.73 -3.74 -4.94
C LEU A 283 4.34 -5.17 -5.32
N ILE A 284 3.40 -5.75 -4.59
CA ILE A 284 2.92 -7.12 -4.81
C ILE A 284 1.57 -7.08 -5.51
N CYS A 285 1.41 -7.85 -6.59
CA CYS A 285 0.12 -8.04 -7.27
C CYS A 285 -0.33 -9.50 -7.17
N ASP A 286 -1.38 -9.77 -6.39
CA ASP A 286 -2.00 -11.09 -6.21
C ASP A 286 -3.07 -11.38 -7.28
N ARG A 287 -2.74 -12.23 -8.24
CA ARG A 287 -3.67 -12.62 -9.32
C ARG A 287 -4.74 -13.63 -8.90
N GLY A 288 -4.66 -14.19 -7.69
CA GLY A 288 -5.60 -15.20 -7.19
C GLY A 288 -6.87 -14.63 -6.56
N SER A 289 -6.92 -13.32 -6.28
CA SER A 289 -8.06 -12.72 -5.58
C SER A 289 -9.33 -12.73 -6.42
N LYS A 290 -10.40 -13.29 -5.86
CA LYS A 290 -11.76 -13.28 -6.42
C LYS A 290 -12.67 -12.24 -5.75
N VAL A 291 -12.11 -11.37 -4.91
CA VAL A 291 -12.86 -10.39 -4.12
C VAL A 291 -13.27 -9.19 -4.99
N SER A 292 -14.46 -8.65 -4.72
CA SER A 292 -14.97 -7.42 -5.32
C SER A 292 -15.33 -6.42 -4.20
N PRO A 293 -14.82 -5.17 -4.24
CA PRO A 293 -13.86 -4.64 -5.21
C PRO A 293 -12.47 -5.28 -5.03
N ILE A 294 -11.70 -5.35 -6.11
CA ILE A 294 -10.39 -6.02 -6.08
C ILE A 294 -9.41 -5.30 -5.14
N SER A 295 -8.72 -6.06 -4.29
CA SER A 295 -7.73 -5.56 -3.33
C SER A 295 -6.41 -6.32 -3.49
N ASN A 296 -5.96 -6.52 -4.72
CA ASN A 296 -4.86 -7.41 -5.05
C ASN A 296 -3.48 -6.76 -5.01
N VAL A 297 -3.38 -5.46 -4.79
CA VAL A 297 -2.10 -4.76 -4.81
C VAL A 297 -1.78 -4.12 -3.47
N PHE A 298 -0.60 -4.43 -2.93
CA PHE A 298 -0.12 -3.89 -1.67
C PHE A 298 1.41 -3.80 -1.68
N VAL A 299 1.97 -2.99 -0.79
CA VAL A 299 3.41 -2.79 -0.62
C VAL A 299 3.85 -3.45 0.68
N THR A 300 5.01 -4.10 0.64
CA THR A 300 5.65 -4.67 1.83
C THR A 300 7.02 -4.03 2.05
N GLY A 301 7.29 -3.68 3.32
CA GLY A 301 8.60 -3.34 3.84
C GLY A 301 9.28 -4.60 4.33
N MET A 302 8.62 -5.38 5.19
CA MET A 302 8.99 -6.70 5.72
C MET A 302 7.82 -7.67 5.62
N LEU A 303 8.10 -8.94 5.30
CA LEU A 303 7.21 -10.10 5.48
C LEU A 303 5.72 -9.83 5.23
N CYS A 304 5.24 -10.13 4.03
CA CYS A 304 3.91 -10.69 3.99
C CYS A 304 3.92 -11.89 4.93
N ASP A 305 3.00 -11.93 5.88
CA ASP A 305 2.57 -13.19 6.44
C ASP A 305 2.40 -14.14 5.25
N LEU A 306 3.22 -15.20 5.20
CA LEU A 306 3.41 -16.07 4.03
C LEU A 306 2.08 -16.63 3.49
N HIS A 307 1.03 -16.54 4.31
CA HIS A 307 -0.33 -16.97 4.05
C HIS A 307 -1.18 -15.99 3.23
N VAL A 308 -0.71 -14.76 2.91
CA VAL A 308 -1.45 -13.77 2.10
C VAL A 308 -1.01 -13.77 0.62
N ASN A 309 0.15 -14.33 0.30
CA ASN A 309 0.66 -14.42 -1.08
C ASN A 309 0.21 -15.73 -1.75
N GLY A 310 -0.67 -15.64 -2.74
CA GLY A 310 -0.95 -16.75 -3.66
C GLY A 310 0.28 -17.13 -4.49
N SER A 311 0.34 -18.36 -5.00
CA SER A 311 1.44 -18.91 -5.80
C SER A 311 1.64 -18.28 -7.20
N GLY A 312 1.01 -17.13 -7.47
CA GLY A 312 1.09 -16.37 -8.72
C GLY A 312 1.35 -14.87 -8.53
N SER A 313 1.75 -14.45 -7.33
CA SER A 313 2.06 -13.04 -7.03
C SER A 313 3.41 -12.62 -7.60
N TYR A 314 3.47 -11.41 -8.17
CA TYR A 314 4.71 -10.77 -8.64
C TYR A 314 5.08 -9.62 -7.71
N ALA A 315 6.37 -9.48 -7.41
CA ALA A 315 6.94 -8.39 -6.64
C ALA A 315 7.74 -7.45 -7.56
N PHE A 316 7.49 -6.15 -7.48
CA PHE A 316 8.26 -5.12 -8.17
C PHE A 316 9.02 -4.28 -7.15
N LEU A 317 10.34 -4.35 -7.21
CA LEU A 317 11.25 -3.60 -6.36
C LEU A 317 11.32 -2.13 -6.79
N LEU A 318 11.46 -1.20 -5.84
CA LEU A 318 11.63 0.23 -6.12
C LEU A 318 13.06 0.58 -6.54
N TYR A 319 14.06 -0.07 -5.96
CA TYR A 319 15.48 0.12 -6.29
C TYR A 319 16.13 -1.20 -6.72
N CYS A 320 17.19 -1.15 -7.51
CA CYS A 320 18.03 -2.29 -7.87
C CYS A 320 19.48 -2.02 -7.46
N LEU A 321 20.23 -3.08 -7.17
CA LEU A 321 21.68 -3.00 -7.03
C LEU A 321 22.29 -2.66 -8.39
N LYS A 322 23.30 -1.79 -8.38
CA LYS A 322 24.16 -1.55 -9.55
C LYS A 322 25.04 -2.76 -9.86
#